data_AF-A0A1R3RK24-F1
#
_entry.id   AF-A0A1R3RK24-F1
#
_cell.length_a   1.000
_cell.length_b   1.000
_cell.length_c   1.000
_cell.angle_alpha   90.00
_cell.angle_beta   90.00
_cell.angle_gamma   90.00
#
_symmetry.space_group_name_H-M   'P 1'
#
loop_
_entity.id
_entity.type
_entity.pdbx_description
1 polymer ?
#
loop_
_entity_poly.entity_id
_entity_poly.type
_entity_poly.pdbx_seq_one_letter_code
_entity_poly.pdbx_strand_id
1 'polypeptide(L)'
;MANHTLSGYCPTPFLQESLFSSTGGYIDGRFCEELTTEHGKVSCCLPCPMAEWAYGDNLTSQTKVASWLGVATLPLCIFLLVSFAVLPAKWTHRHYLSICFTLGICCMELAFIIPLGVNPDQCHDQITPNDMHTDLSCAFTGSLLLFGGWVCVVFSCIRTLAFHLQVCWEIVLGTKFMWGALILGWGIPIVGMTEMLILTGVSYRFGTVCHINVHDSNKDYWAPVLGFAAAALIMQFVTMLYCVYVYVKSVYDQGPSTTSSGPPSYSTSVRTLTARQAYRRIRRVFELQWRGVTLVLVIVTNVIFFSVVFIRMDNHLTATAANLERGAPWLACLVLTQGDKRQCFSEASDLLPNKATLLAVLILLATVGFWNFVLYARPSIFLGWAERFQSQVSQPHEFVSADARRTPDPRTYEMISGSSLPPYKTPEAVVRSPSPARMMGAKSPERSHHYGREARYTRPSMSFSSPRPPSSLQGQERDWDPTATYAPSHSQKGSI
;
A
#
# COMPACT_ATOMS: atom_id res chain seq x y z
N MET A 1 10.61 -12.18 -47.63
CA MET A 1 10.73 -13.38 -48.47
C MET A 1 9.63 -14.34 -48.01
N ALA A 2 8.75 -14.77 -48.89
CA ALA A 2 7.48 -15.41 -48.53
C ALA A 2 7.69 -16.84 -47.96
N ASN A 3 7.07 -17.06 -46.80
CA ASN A 3 7.10 -18.20 -45.87
C ASN A 3 6.46 -19.51 -46.41
N HIS A 4 6.49 -19.80 -47.71
CA HIS A 4 5.77 -20.95 -48.27
C HIS A 4 6.27 -22.33 -47.78
N THR A 5 7.42 -22.42 -47.11
CA THR A 5 7.95 -23.67 -46.57
C THR A 5 7.46 -24.00 -45.15
N LEU A 6 6.97 -23.03 -44.38
CA LEU A 6 6.59 -23.22 -42.96
C LEU A 6 5.08 -23.43 -42.75
N SER A 7 4.25 -23.07 -43.72
CA SER A 7 2.82 -23.39 -43.69
C SER A 7 2.55 -24.88 -43.89
N GLY A 8 3.44 -25.61 -44.58
CA GLY A 8 3.25 -27.03 -44.84
C GLY A 8 1.90 -27.30 -45.50
N TYR A 9 1.07 -28.13 -44.86
CA TYR A 9 -0.29 -28.46 -45.30
C TYR A 9 -1.38 -27.56 -44.68
N CYS A 10 -1.01 -26.56 -43.89
CA CYS A 10 -1.95 -25.63 -43.28
C CYS A 10 -2.31 -24.48 -44.24
N PRO A 11 -3.57 -24.01 -44.23
CA PRO A 11 -3.96 -22.84 -45.01
C PRO A 11 -3.24 -21.60 -44.49
N THR A 12 -2.80 -20.71 -45.39
CA THR A 12 -2.24 -19.40 -45.02
C THR A 12 -3.29 -18.59 -44.24
N PRO A 13 -2.94 -17.91 -43.12
CA PRO A 13 -1.60 -17.65 -42.58
C PRO A 13 -1.09 -18.65 -41.53
N PHE A 14 -1.78 -19.77 -41.32
CA PHE A 14 -1.41 -20.74 -40.30
C PHE A 14 -0.13 -21.51 -40.67
N LEU A 15 0.57 -21.96 -39.64
CA LEU A 15 1.84 -22.66 -39.73
C LEU A 15 1.70 -24.08 -39.20
N GLN A 16 2.34 -25.05 -39.84
CA GLN A 16 2.22 -26.45 -39.44
C GLN A 16 3.10 -26.75 -38.22
N GLU A 17 2.50 -27.21 -37.13
CA GLU A 17 3.18 -27.38 -35.84
C GLU A 17 4.41 -28.29 -35.91
N SER A 18 4.31 -29.39 -36.68
CA SER A 18 5.37 -30.40 -36.79
C SER A 18 6.66 -29.90 -37.45
N LEU A 19 6.66 -28.69 -38.01
CA LEU A 19 7.84 -28.04 -38.60
C LEU A 19 8.64 -27.24 -37.57
N PHE A 20 8.16 -27.13 -36.33
CA PHE A 20 8.79 -26.39 -35.24
C PHE A 20 9.28 -27.34 -34.14
N SER A 21 10.27 -26.88 -33.37
CA SER A 21 10.86 -27.65 -32.27
C SER A 21 9.80 -27.95 -31.20
N SER A 22 9.78 -29.15 -30.62
CA SER A 22 8.97 -29.48 -29.44
C SER A 22 9.69 -29.14 -28.12
N THR A 23 10.74 -28.32 -28.18
CA THR A 23 11.54 -27.90 -27.03
C THR A 23 11.87 -26.41 -27.13
N GLY A 24 11.80 -25.71 -26.00
CA GLY A 24 12.03 -24.26 -25.91
C GLY A 24 10.73 -23.45 -25.97
N GLY A 25 10.71 -22.34 -25.21
CA GLY A 25 9.56 -21.46 -25.05
C GLY A 25 8.38 -22.11 -24.33
N TYR A 26 7.25 -21.40 -24.27
CA TYR A 26 6.02 -21.91 -23.66
C TYR A 26 5.17 -22.61 -24.72
N ILE A 27 5.37 -23.92 -24.86
CA ILE A 27 4.71 -24.77 -25.88
C ILE A 27 3.19 -24.80 -25.70
N ASP A 28 2.70 -24.91 -24.46
CA ASP A 28 1.26 -24.85 -24.14
C ASP A 28 0.63 -23.48 -24.43
N GLY A 29 1.45 -22.48 -24.77
CA GLY A 29 1.01 -21.15 -25.21
C GLY A 29 0.78 -21.04 -26.71
N ARG A 30 1.11 -22.09 -27.48
CA ARG A 30 0.82 -22.12 -28.91
C ARG A 30 -0.67 -22.19 -29.14
N PHE A 31 -1.16 -21.40 -30.10
CA PHE A 31 -2.57 -21.44 -30.49
C PHE A 31 -2.74 -22.33 -31.71
N CYS A 32 -2.81 -23.64 -31.47
CA CYS A 32 -2.89 -24.67 -32.50
C CYS A 32 -4.18 -25.48 -32.38
N GLU A 33 -4.65 -26.00 -33.51
CA GLU A 33 -5.76 -26.96 -33.56
C GLU A 33 -5.49 -28.01 -34.65
N GLU A 34 -5.96 -29.24 -34.41
CA GLU A 34 -5.88 -30.31 -35.41
C GLU A 34 -6.96 -30.15 -36.47
N LEU A 35 -6.53 -30.02 -37.73
CA LEU A 35 -7.42 -29.96 -38.89
C LEU A 35 -7.30 -31.25 -39.70
N THR A 36 -8.44 -31.72 -40.23
CA THR A 36 -8.46 -32.81 -41.20
C THR A 36 -8.30 -32.21 -42.59
N THR A 37 -7.15 -32.46 -43.21
CA THR A 37 -6.82 -32.03 -44.57
C THR A 37 -6.87 -33.22 -45.54
N GLU A 38 -6.77 -32.97 -46.84
CA GLU A 38 -6.65 -34.03 -47.86
C GLU A 38 -5.45 -34.97 -47.61
N HIS A 39 -4.45 -34.51 -46.87
CA HIS A 39 -3.24 -35.24 -46.52
C HIS A 39 -3.28 -35.88 -45.13
N GLY A 40 -4.45 -35.90 -44.47
CA GLY A 40 -4.64 -36.45 -43.12
C GLY A 40 -4.81 -35.38 -42.04
N LYS A 41 -4.66 -35.78 -40.78
CA LYS A 41 -4.75 -34.87 -39.63
C LYS A 41 -3.45 -34.08 -39.47
N VAL A 42 -3.53 -32.76 -39.49
CA VAL A 42 -2.38 -31.85 -39.36
C VAL A 42 -2.71 -30.79 -38.31
N SER A 43 -1.81 -30.55 -37.36
CA SER A 43 -1.93 -29.46 -36.39
C SER A 43 -1.45 -28.14 -37.00
N CYS A 44 -2.33 -27.14 -37.00
CA CYS A 44 -2.06 -25.81 -37.56
C CYS A 44 -2.15 -24.74 -36.48
N CYS A 45 -1.13 -23.89 -36.43
CA CYS A 45 -0.94 -22.88 -35.40
C CYS A 45 -1.04 -21.47 -35.96
N LEU A 46 -1.59 -20.56 -35.18
CA LEU A 46 -1.53 -19.13 -35.46
C LEU A 46 -0.11 -18.58 -35.19
N PRO A 47 0.44 -17.71 -36.05
CA PRO A 47 1.76 -17.13 -35.82
C PRO A 47 1.83 -16.26 -34.54
N CYS A 48 2.95 -16.33 -33.84
CA CYS A 48 3.25 -15.49 -32.69
C CYS A 48 3.66 -14.06 -33.13
N PRO A 49 3.26 -12.99 -32.42
CA PRO A 49 2.42 -12.95 -31.22
C PRO A 49 0.91 -12.91 -31.55
N MET A 50 0.12 -13.74 -30.86
CA MET A 50 -1.34 -13.82 -31.03
C MET A 50 -2.02 -12.44 -30.90
N ALA A 51 -1.55 -11.60 -29.97
CA ALA A 51 -2.15 -10.31 -29.69
C ALA A 51 -2.17 -9.36 -30.91
N GLU A 52 -1.21 -9.47 -31.83
CA GLU A 52 -1.22 -8.66 -33.06
C GLU A 52 -2.29 -9.11 -34.06
N TRP A 53 -2.66 -10.39 -34.05
CA TRP A 53 -3.75 -10.93 -34.88
C TRP A 53 -5.12 -10.52 -34.37
N ALA A 54 -5.27 -10.36 -33.05
CA ALA A 54 -6.52 -9.94 -32.42
C ALA A 54 -6.70 -8.41 -32.37
N TYR A 55 -5.63 -7.65 -32.11
CA TYR A 55 -5.70 -6.22 -31.76
C TYR A 55 -4.95 -5.29 -32.71
N GLY A 56 -4.21 -5.86 -33.67
CA GLY A 56 -3.38 -5.15 -34.62
C GLY A 56 -2.04 -4.67 -34.08
N ASP A 57 -1.17 -4.27 -35.00
CA ASP A 57 0.24 -3.95 -34.74
C ASP A 57 0.44 -2.72 -33.81
N ASN A 58 -0.59 -1.88 -33.68
CA ASN A 58 -0.60 -0.71 -32.79
C ASN A 58 -0.76 -1.08 -31.31
N LEU A 59 -0.93 -2.36 -30.95
CA LEU A 59 -1.04 -2.74 -29.54
C LEU A 59 0.29 -2.52 -28.80
N THR A 60 1.41 -2.88 -29.43
CA THR A 60 2.76 -2.74 -28.86
C THR A 60 3.12 -1.28 -28.62
N SER A 61 2.67 -0.34 -29.46
CA SER A 61 2.87 1.09 -29.22
C SER A 61 1.98 1.64 -28.10
N GLN A 62 0.75 1.14 -27.96
CA GLN A 62 -0.17 1.58 -26.91
C GLN A 62 0.18 1.02 -25.53
N THR A 63 0.71 -0.20 -25.44
CA THR A 63 1.19 -0.78 -24.17
C THR A 63 2.38 -0.01 -23.59
N LYS A 64 3.22 0.63 -24.43
CA LYS A 64 4.30 1.53 -23.98
C LYS A 64 3.80 2.71 -23.16
N VAL A 65 2.55 3.15 -23.33
CA VAL A 65 1.98 4.23 -22.52
C VAL A 65 1.94 3.83 -21.05
N ALA A 66 1.51 2.60 -20.74
CA ALA A 66 1.50 2.10 -19.37
C ALA A 66 2.93 2.01 -18.78
N SER A 67 3.91 1.60 -19.59
CA SER A 67 5.31 1.60 -19.17
C SER A 67 5.85 3.00 -18.84
N TRP A 68 5.53 4.01 -19.65
CA TRP A 68 5.93 5.40 -19.37
C TRP A 68 5.22 5.99 -18.14
N LEU A 69 3.96 5.59 -17.88
CA LEU A 69 3.30 5.92 -16.63
C LEU A 69 4.07 5.35 -15.44
N GLY A 70 4.53 4.09 -15.53
CA GLY A 70 5.38 3.48 -14.50
C GLY A 70 6.67 4.27 -14.25
N VAL A 71 7.33 4.75 -15.32
CA VAL A 71 8.52 5.63 -15.21
C VAL A 71 8.20 6.93 -14.45
N ALA A 72 7.00 7.47 -14.60
CA ALA A 72 6.58 8.68 -13.90
C ALA A 72 6.18 8.40 -12.43
N THR A 73 5.55 7.26 -12.14
CA THR A 73 5.02 6.93 -10.81
C THR A 73 6.04 6.27 -9.89
N LEU A 74 6.99 5.48 -10.40
CA LEU A 74 8.01 4.83 -9.57
C LEU A 74 8.86 5.83 -8.76
N PRO A 75 9.38 6.94 -9.32
CA PRO A 75 10.10 7.95 -8.54
C PRO A 75 9.28 8.55 -7.40
N LEU A 76 7.96 8.69 -7.59
CA LEU A 76 7.04 9.16 -6.55
C LEU A 76 6.92 8.14 -5.40
N CYS A 77 6.82 6.86 -5.72
CA CYS A 77 6.83 5.77 -4.74
C CYS A 77 8.18 5.69 -4.01
N ILE A 78 9.29 5.82 -4.73
CA ILE A 78 10.64 5.87 -4.13
C ILE A 78 10.77 7.08 -3.21
N PHE A 79 10.29 8.25 -3.60
CA PHE A 79 10.28 9.44 -2.75
C PHE A 79 9.53 9.19 -1.43
N LEU A 80 8.40 8.48 -1.46
CA LEU A 80 7.70 8.10 -0.23
C LEU A 80 8.54 7.16 0.64
N LEU A 81 9.15 6.12 0.06
CA LEU A 81 10.00 5.18 0.80
C LEU A 81 11.21 5.88 1.42
N VAL A 82 11.88 6.74 0.66
CA VAL A 82 13.00 7.56 1.15
C VAL A 82 12.53 8.51 2.25
N SER A 83 11.36 9.13 2.08
CA SER A 83 10.76 9.97 3.13
C SER A 83 10.51 9.16 4.40
N PHE A 84 9.98 7.94 4.31
CA PHE A 84 9.76 7.08 5.46
C PHE A 84 11.05 6.62 6.14
N ALA A 85 12.15 6.48 5.39
CA ALA A 85 13.45 6.10 5.91
C ALA A 85 14.18 7.28 6.60
N VAL A 86 14.17 8.45 5.96
CA VAL A 86 15.00 9.60 6.36
C VAL A 86 14.30 10.55 7.32
N LEU A 87 13.01 10.87 7.08
CA LEU A 87 12.30 11.85 7.90
C LEU A 87 11.75 11.21 9.19
N PRO A 88 11.78 11.94 10.31
CA PRO A 88 11.24 11.46 11.57
C PRO A 88 9.73 11.22 11.49
N ALA A 89 9.23 10.32 12.34
CA ALA A 89 7.83 9.92 12.36
C ALA A 89 6.84 11.07 12.58
N LYS A 90 7.28 12.17 13.21
CA LYS A 90 6.49 13.40 13.39
C LYS A 90 6.01 14.01 12.06
N TRP A 91 6.78 13.86 10.98
CA TRP A 91 6.46 14.42 9.66
C TRP A 91 5.76 13.40 8.76
N THR A 92 6.17 12.14 8.85
CA THR A 92 5.72 11.08 7.93
C THR A 92 4.51 10.31 8.43
N HIS A 93 4.30 10.21 9.75
CA HIS A 93 3.37 9.26 10.35
C HIS A 93 3.52 7.85 9.78
N ARG A 94 4.78 7.45 9.53
CA ARG A 94 5.10 6.18 8.86
C ARG A 94 4.49 4.99 9.60
N HIS A 95 3.86 4.10 8.85
CA HIS A 95 3.27 2.87 9.37
C HIS A 95 3.80 1.69 8.55
N TYR A 96 4.18 0.60 9.22
CA TYR A 96 4.82 -0.55 8.57
C TYR A 96 3.97 -1.14 7.44
N LEU A 97 2.63 -1.22 7.61
CA LEU A 97 1.72 -1.65 6.54
C LEU A 97 1.81 -0.76 5.29
N SER A 98 1.97 0.56 5.46
CA SER A 98 2.06 1.48 4.32
C SER A 98 3.40 1.36 3.59
N ILE A 99 4.49 1.09 4.32
CA ILE A 99 5.81 0.82 3.74
C ILE A 99 5.77 -0.46 2.91
N CYS A 100 5.27 -1.56 3.47
CA CYS A 100 5.19 -2.84 2.76
C CYS A 100 4.27 -2.76 1.54
N PHE A 101 3.17 -2.01 1.65
CA PHE A 101 2.28 -1.72 0.53
C PHE A 101 3.01 -1.01 -0.61
N THR A 102 3.71 0.09 -0.30
CA THR A 102 4.46 0.84 -1.31
C THR A 102 5.59 0.01 -1.92
N LEU A 103 6.23 -0.89 -1.17
CA LEU A 103 7.23 -1.83 -1.73
C LEU A 103 6.60 -2.80 -2.75
N GLY A 104 5.42 -3.35 -2.46
CA GLY A 104 4.67 -4.17 -3.41
C GLY A 104 4.34 -3.43 -4.70
N ILE A 105 3.91 -2.18 -4.59
CA ILE A 105 3.65 -1.30 -5.75
C ILE A 105 4.94 -1.01 -6.52
N CYS A 106 6.08 -0.80 -5.84
CA CYS A 106 7.35 -0.61 -6.55
C CYS A 106 7.72 -1.84 -7.39
N CYS A 107 7.47 -3.07 -6.89
CA CYS A 107 7.61 -4.29 -7.70
C CYS A 107 6.65 -4.25 -8.91
N MET A 108 5.41 -3.83 -8.65
CA MET A 108 4.40 -3.36 -9.62
C MET A 108 4.99 -2.64 -10.83
N GLU A 109 5.49 -1.44 -10.55
CA GLU A 109 5.96 -0.49 -11.54
C GLU A 109 7.25 -0.96 -12.24
N LEU A 110 8.15 -1.64 -11.52
CA LEU A 110 9.37 -2.19 -12.11
C LEU A 110 9.08 -3.17 -13.24
N ALA A 111 8.02 -3.98 -13.13
CA ALA A 111 7.61 -4.91 -14.18
C ALA A 111 7.27 -4.21 -15.51
N PHE A 112 6.74 -2.98 -15.44
CA PHE A 112 6.40 -2.19 -16.63
C PHE A 112 7.59 -1.40 -17.19
N ILE A 113 8.58 -1.08 -16.36
CA ILE A 113 9.76 -0.29 -16.74
C ILE A 113 10.83 -1.16 -17.41
N ILE A 114 11.08 -2.37 -16.90
CA ILE A 114 12.12 -3.27 -17.44
C ILE A 114 12.00 -3.48 -18.96
N PRO A 115 10.81 -3.72 -19.53
CA PRO A 115 10.67 -3.92 -20.98
C PRO A 115 11.02 -2.70 -21.84
N LEU A 116 11.00 -1.47 -21.30
CA LEU A 116 11.40 -0.28 -22.05
C LEU A 116 12.91 -0.27 -22.32
N GLY A 117 13.70 -0.79 -21.39
CA GLY A 117 15.15 -0.87 -21.51
C GLY A 117 15.60 -2.06 -22.34
N VAL A 118 14.98 -3.22 -22.13
CA VAL A 118 15.40 -4.48 -22.76
C VAL A 118 14.81 -4.67 -24.16
N ASN A 119 13.58 -4.18 -24.42
CA ASN A 119 12.80 -4.46 -25.62
C ASN A 119 12.82 -5.97 -26.00
N PRO A 120 12.22 -6.83 -25.16
CA PRO A 120 12.33 -8.28 -25.31
C PRO A 120 11.62 -8.80 -26.57
N ASP A 121 12.22 -9.82 -27.18
CA ASP A 121 11.58 -10.60 -28.24
C ASP A 121 10.50 -11.50 -27.64
N GLN A 122 9.24 -11.27 -28.02
CA GLN A 122 8.09 -11.97 -27.42
C GLN A 122 7.99 -13.45 -27.83
N CYS A 123 8.59 -13.82 -28.96
CA CYS A 123 8.44 -15.13 -29.59
C CYS A 123 9.78 -15.86 -29.64
N HIS A 124 9.79 -17.13 -29.23
CA HIS A 124 10.94 -18.01 -29.34
C HIS A 124 11.16 -18.45 -30.79
N ASP A 125 10.07 -18.82 -31.46
CA ASP A 125 9.98 -19.14 -32.88
C ASP A 125 8.68 -18.55 -33.47
N GLN A 126 8.35 -18.86 -34.73
CA GLN A 126 7.19 -18.27 -35.39
C GLN A 126 5.83 -18.65 -34.79
N ILE A 127 5.74 -19.68 -33.92
CA ILE A 127 4.47 -20.12 -33.30
C ILE A 127 4.52 -20.12 -31.76
N THR A 128 5.70 -20.12 -31.16
CA THR A 128 5.93 -20.34 -29.73
C THR A 128 6.32 -19.05 -29.01
N PRO A 129 5.58 -18.61 -27.99
CA PRO A 129 5.97 -17.47 -27.16
C PRO A 129 7.19 -17.81 -26.27
N ASN A 130 8.02 -16.81 -25.99
CA ASN A 130 9.08 -16.93 -24.99
C ASN A 130 8.49 -17.03 -23.57
N ASP A 131 9.17 -17.78 -22.71
CA ASP A 131 8.77 -18.05 -21.34
C ASP A 131 9.86 -17.63 -20.35
N MET A 132 9.63 -17.87 -19.06
CA MET A 132 10.61 -17.53 -18.03
C MET A 132 11.95 -18.29 -18.15
N HIS A 133 11.99 -19.40 -18.88
CA HIS A 133 13.16 -20.26 -19.02
C HIS A 133 13.98 -19.88 -20.25
N THR A 134 13.34 -19.35 -21.30
CA THR A 134 14.03 -18.86 -22.51
C THR A 134 14.36 -17.38 -22.48
N ASP A 135 13.63 -16.57 -21.71
CA ASP A 135 13.93 -15.14 -21.54
C ASP A 135 13.90 -14.69 -20.07
N LEU A 136 15.02 -14.11 -19.62
CA LEU A 136 15.14 -13.60 -18.24
C LEU A 136 14.31 -12.34 -18.02
N SER A 137 14.15 -11.50 -19.05
CA SER A 137 13.28 -10.32 -18.94
C SER A 137 11.84 -10.76 -18.66
N CYS A 138 11.37 -11.81 -19.32
CA CYS A 138 10.10 -12.46 -19.02
C CYS A 138 10.00 -12.91 -17.56
N ALA A 139 11.01 -13.66 -17.09
CA ALA A 139 11.05 -14.15 -15.72
C ALA A 139 10.91 -13.02 -14.70
N PHE A 140 11.72 -11.95 -14.81
CA PHE A 140 11.69 -10.83 -13.86
C PHE A 140 10.41 -10.01 -13.96
N THR A 141 9.95 -9.69 -15.17
CA THR A 141 8.76 -8.84 -15.35
C THR A 141 7.50 -9.53 -14.86
N GLY A 142 7.27 -10.78 -15.25
CA GLY A 142 6.15 -11.57 -14.75
C GLY A 142 6.21 -11.79 -13.24
N SER A 143 7.41 -12.08 -12.73
CA SER A 143 7.62 -12.28 -11.29
C SER A 143 7.30 -11.05 -10.46
N LEU A 144 7.86 -9.90 -10.82
CA LEU A 144 7.67 -8.64 -10.10
C LEU A 144 6.21 -8.16 -10.17
N LEU A 145 5.57 -8.35 -11.32
CA LEU A 145 4.16 -8.00 -11.53
C LEU A 145 3.25 -8.77 -10.58
N LEU A 146 3.35 -10.10 -10.62
CA LEU A 146 2.46 -11.00 -9.87
C LEU A 146 2.80 -11.01 -8.38
N PHE A 147 4.08 -10.95 -8.00
CA PHE A 147 4.49 -10.82 -6.60
C PHE A 147 4.01 -9.50 -6.00
N GLY A 148 4.18 -8.39 -6.71
CA GLY A 148 3.69 -7.09 -6.27
C GLY A 148 2.16 -7.07 -6.11
N GLY A 149 1.43 -7.75 -7.01
CA GLY A 149 -0.02 -7.96 -6.91
C GLY A 149 -0.40 -8.72 -5.63
N TRP A 150 0.24 -9.85 -5.36
CA TRP A 150 0.08 -10.62 -4.13
C TRP A 150 0.32 -9.78 -2.86
N VAL A 151 1.44 -9.05 -2.82
CA VAL A 151 1.78 -8.16 -1.70
C VAL A 151 0.68 -7.12 -1.49
N CYS A 152 0.25 -6.43 -2.55
CA CYS A 152 -0.79 -5.40 -2.45
C CYS A 152 -2.12 -5.96 -1.91
N VAL A 153 -2.53 -7.14 -2.35
CA VAL A 153 -3.80 -7.77 -1.95
C VAL A 153 -3.75 -8.28 -0.51
N VAL A 154 -2.67 -8.96 -0.13
CA VAL A 154 -2.52 -9.51 1.22
C VAL A 154 -2.40 -8.37 2.24
N PHE A 155 -1.58 -7.35 1.98
CA PHE A 155 -1.51 -6.19 2.88
C PHE A 155 -2.80 -5.35 2.87
N SER A 156 -3.57 -5.35 1.79
CA SER A 156 -4.93 -4.78 1.79
C SER A 156 -5.84 -5.51 2.76
N CYS A 157 -5.87 -6.84 2.70
CA CYS A 157 -6.67 -7.67 3.60
C CYS A 157 -6.24 -7.48 5.07
N ILE A 158 -4.94 -7.50 5.36
CA ILE A 158 -4.40 -7.25 6.71
C ILE A 158 -4.77 -5.85 7.21
N ARG A 159 -4.71 -4.83 6.34
CA ARG A 159 -5.09 -3.47 6.71
C ARG A 159 -6.58 -3.35 7.01
N THR A 160 -7.43 -3.98 6.21
CA THR A 160 -8.87 -4.02 6.48
C THR A 160 -9.17 -4.76 7.78
N LEU A 161 -8.51 -5.89 8.02
CA LEU A 161 -8.65 -6.63 9.27
C LEU A 161 -8.23 -5.77 10.48
N ALA A 162 -7.10 -5.07 10.38
CA ALA A 162 -6.62 -4.14 11.40
C ALA A 162 -7.68 -3.06 11.70
N PHE A 163 -8.24 -2.45 10.66
CA PHE A 163 -9.29 -1.44 10.79
C PHE A 163 -10.58 -2.00 11.41
N HIS A 164 -11.01 -3.19 10.97
CA HIS A 164 -12.18 -3.88 11.51
C HIS A 164 -12.02 -4.19 13.00
N LEU A 165 -10.86 -4.70 13.41
CA LEU A 165 -10.56 -5.00 14.82
C LEU A 165 -10.51 -3.74 15.68
N GLN A 166 -9.98 -2.63 15.17
CA GLN A 166 -9.92 -1.37 15.91
C GLN A 166 -11.29 -0.71 16.08
N VAL A 167 -12.17 -0.82 15.08
CA VAL A 167 -13.46 -0.13 15.04
C VAL A 167 -14.57 -1.00 15.63
N CYS A 168 -14.77 -2.21 15.10
CA CYS A 168 -15.90 -3.06 15.49
C CYS A 168 -15.62 -3.85 16.78
N TRP A 169 -14.36 -4.23 17.01
CA TRP A 169 -13.96 -5.02 18.19
C TRP A 169 -13.25 -4.18 19.25
N GLU A 170 -12.99 -2.92 18.95
CA GLU A 170 -12.34 -1.97 19.86
C GLU A 170 -10.94 -2.40 20.35
N ILE A 171 -10.26 -3.30 19.65
CA ILE A 171 -8.94 -3.84 20.03
C ILE A 171 -7.82 -2.87 19.67
N VAL A 172 -6.94 -2.57 20.61
CA VAL A 172 -5.70 -1.84 20.36
C VAL A 172 -4.65 -2.81 19.82
N LEU A 173 -4.16 -2.55 18.61
CA LEU A 173 -3.18 -3.41 17.95
C LEU A 173 -1.79 -3.16 18.54
N GLY A 174 -1.20 -4.19 19.16
CA GLY A 174 0.14 -4.14 19.72
C GLY A 174 1.20 -4.82 18.83
N THR A 175 2.39 -5.01 19.39
CA THR A 175 3.57 -5.58 18.70
C THR A 175 3.35 -7.00 18.19
N LYS A 176 2.52 -7.80 18.87
CA LYS A 176 2.16 -9.15 18.42
C LYS A 176 1.44 -9.12 17.07
N PHE A 177 0.49 -8.19 16.90
CA PHE A 177 -0.21 -8.00 15.63
C PHE A 177 0.75 -7.50 14.55
N MET A 178 1.68 -6.59 14.88
CA MET A 178 2.68 -6.10 13.94
C MET A 178 3.53 -7.23 13.34
N TRP A 179 4.11 -8.11 14.18
CA TRP A 179 4.91 -9.24 13.69
C TRP A 179 4.06 -10.25 12.92
N GLY A 180 2.85 -10.56 13.41
CA GLY A 180 1.92 -11.43 12.68
C GLY A 180 1.58 -10.88 11.30
N ALA A 181 1.31 -9.58 11.20
CA ALA A 181 1.04 -8.89 9.94
C ALA A 181 2.24 -8.89 8.98
N LEU A 182 3.47 -8.76 9.48
CA LEU A 182 4.67 -8.82 8.63
C LEU A 182 4.94 -10.26 8.16
N ILE A 183 4.87 -11.24 9.06
CA ILE A 183 5.10 -12.65 8.72
C ILE A 183 4.07 -13.14 7.70
N LEU A 184 2.78 -12.90 7.95
CA LEU A 184 1.73 -13.29 7.01
C LEU A 184 1.75 -12.44 5.74
N GLY A 185 2.00 -11.14 5.89
CA GLY A 185 2.00 -10.18 4.79
C GLY A 185 3.08 -10.43 3.75
N TRP A 186 4.24 -10.95 4.14
CA TRP A 186 5.30 -11.35 3.21
C TRP A 186 5.31 -12.85 2.93
N GLY A 187 4.99 -13.68 3.93
CA GLY A 187 4.99 -15.14 3.80
C GLY A 187 3.98 -15.64 2.77
N ILE A 188 2.74 -15.15 2.80
CA ILE A 188 1.70 -15.58 1.84
C ILE A 188 2.11 -15.21 0.40
N PRO A 189 2.52 -13.97 0.08
CA PRO A 189 3.02 -13.65 -1.25
C PRO A 189 4.21 -14.49 -1.68
N ILE A 190 5.19 -14.76 -0.80
CA ILE A 190 6.37 -15.57 -1.17
C ILE A 190 5.97 -17.01 -1.53
N VAL A 191 5.09 -17.62 -0.73
CA VAL A 191 4.60 -18.98 -1.00
C VAL A 191 3.78 -19.01 -2.28
N GLY A 192 2.80 -18.12 -2.44
CA GLY A 192 1.96 -18.07 -3.64
C GLY A 192 2.76 -17.76 -4.91
N MET A 193 3.80 -16.93 -4.81
CA MET A 193 4.73 -16.66 -5.91
C MET A 193 5.53 -17.93 -6.27
N THR A 194 6.05 -18.64 -5.27
CA THR A 194 6.82 -19.86 -5.50
C THR A 194 5.95 -20.94 -6.16
N GLU A 195 4.72 -21.13 -5.66
CA GLU A 195 3.75 -22.07 -6.21
C GLU A 195 3.41 -21.72 -7.66
N MET A 196 3.02 -20.47 -7.95
CA MET A 196 2.62 -20.07 -9.30
C MET A 196 3.79 -20.19 -10.30
N LEU A 197 5.05 -19.93 -9.91
CA LEU A 197 6.18 -20.08 -10.83
C LEU A 197 6.52 -21.54 -11.13
N ILE A 198 6.42 -22.42 -10.13
CA ILE A 198 6.75 -23.83 -10.31
C ILE A 198 5.66 -24.57 -11.09
N LEU A 199 4.39 -24.28 -10.81
CA LEU A 199 3.26 -25.03 -11.36
C LEU A 199 2.71 -24.43 -12.66
N THR A 200 2.57 -23.10 -12.72
CA THR A 200 1.94 -22.43 -13.87
C THR A 200 2.96 -21.75 -14.78
N GLY A 201 3.85 -20.95 -14.19
CA GLY A 201 4.84 -20.14 -14.87
C GLY A 201 4.33 -18.87 -15.56
N VAL A 202 5.23 -18.16 -16.23
CA VAL A 202 4.96 -16.88 -16.92
C VAL A 202 5.51 -16.88 -18.35
N SER A 203 4.79 -16.22 -19.26
CA SER A 203 5.16 -16.08 -20.68
C SER A 203 4.65 -14.76 -21.28
N TYR A 204 5.14 -14.43 -22.48
CA TYR A 204 4.66 -13.29 -23.23
C TYR A 204 3.30 -13.59 -23.87
N ARG A 205 2.29 -12.79 -23.50
CA ARG A 205 0.91 -12.96 -24.00
C ARG A 205 0.33 -11.66 -24.56
N PHE A 206 0.57 -10.53 -23.92
CA PHE A 206 -0.14 -9.27 -24.19
C PHE A 206 0.82 -8.07 -24.40
N GLY A 207 1.92 -8.31 -25.11
CA GLY A 207 2.96 -7.32 -25.38
C GLY A 207 4.26 -7.67 -24.67
N THR A 208 4.98 -6.65 -24.21
CA THR A 208 6.38 -6.79 -23.75
C THR A 208 6.54 -7.07 -22.26
N VAL A 209 5.45 -7.27 -21.52
CA VAL A 209 5.45 -7.66 -20.10
C VAL A 209 4.97 -9.11 -20.00
N CYS A 210 5.70 -9.96 -19.29
CA CYS A 210 5.25 -11.32 -19.06
C CYS A 210 4.13 -11.41 -18.04
N HIS A 211 3.28 -12.40 -18.22
CA HIS A 211 2.11 -12.63 -17.39
C HIS A 211 1.96 -14.12 -17.08
N ILE A 212 1.15 -14.46 -16.07
CA ILE A 212 0.87 -15.86 -15.73
C ILE A 212 0.30 -16.61 -16.94
N ASN A 213 0.81 -17.83 -17.14
CA ASN A 213 0.34 -18.78 -18.16
C ASN A 213 -1.13 -19.16 -17.92
N VAL A 214 -1.78 -19.79 -18.91
CA VAL A 214 -3.22 -20.16 -18.81
C VAL A 214 -3.41 -21.41 -17.95
N HIS A 215 -2.50 -22.38 -18.09
CA HIS A 215 -2.60 -23.68 -17.42
C HIS A 215 -2.61 -23.48 -15.90
N ASP A 216 -3.67 -23.93 -15.21
CA ASP A 216 -3.87 -23.80 -13.76
C ASP A 216 -3.82 -22.38 -13.15
N SER A 217 -3.70 -21.33 -13.96
CA SER A 217 -3.62 -19.92 -13.55
C SER A 217 -4.72 -19.47 -12.58
N ASN A 218 -5.92 -20.00 -12.80
CA ASN A 218 -7.08 -19.70 -11.97
C ASN A 218 -6.91 -20.26 -10.56
N LYS A 219 -6.37 -21.48 -10.41
CA LYS A 219 -6.18 -22.12 -9.11
C LYS A 219 -5.00 -21.52 -8.37
N ASP A 220 -3.90 -21.27 -9.08
CA ASP A 220 -2.62 -20.93 -8.46
C ASP A 220 -2.48 -19.43 -8.15
N TYR A 221 -3.21 -18.57 -8.86
CA TYR A 221 -3.11 -17.12 -8.70
C TYR A 221 -4.46 -16.41 -8.55
N TRP A 222 -5.35 -16.53 -9.55
CA TRP A 222 -6.52 -15.65 -9.60
C TRP A 222 -7.56 -15.94 -8.51
N ALA A 223 -7.89 -17.21 -8.25
CA ALA A 223 -8.86 -17.57 -7.22
C ALA A 223 -8.37 -17.23 -5.80
N PRO A 224 -7.11 -17.55 -5.41
CA PRO A 224 -6.57 -17.10 -4.12
C PRO A 224 -6.59 -15.58 -3.95
N VAL A 225 -6.09 -14.85 -4.95
CA VAL A 225 -6.06 -13.37 -4.93
C VAL A 225 -7.48 -12.79 -4.83
N LEU A 226 -8.44 -13.33 -5.58
CA LEU A 226 -9.84 -12.92 -5.51
C LEU A 226 -10.47 -13.26 -4.15
N GLY A 227 -10.09 -14.38 -3.55
CA GLY A 227 -10.52 -14.76 -2.20
C GLY A 227 -10.09 -13.76 -1.14
N PHE A 228 -8.82 -13.34 -1.14
CA PHE A 228 -8.34 -12.29 -0.24
C PHE A 228 -9.00 -10.93 -0.51
N ALA A 229 -9.18 -10.57 -1.78
CA ALA A 229 -9.86 -9.32 -2.16
C ALA A 229 -11.33 -9.31 -1.71
N ALA A 230 -12.05 -10.41 -1.88
CA ALA A 230 -13.44 -10.56 -1.43
C ALA A 230 -13.55 -10.51 0.10
N ALA A 231 -12.67 -11.21 0.82
CA ALA A 231 -12.63 -11.15 2.29
C ALA A 231 -12.37 -9.70 2.78
N ALA A 232 -11.41 -9.00 2.16
CA ALA A 232 -11.15 -7.59 2.44
C ALA A 232 -12.38 -6.73 2.15
N LEU A 233 -13.05 -6.92 1.01
CA LEU A 233 -14.24 -6.14 0.66
C LEU A 233 -15.39 -6.34 1.66
N ILE A 234 -15.67 -7.58 2.04
CA ILE A 234 -16.73 -7.92 3.00
C ILE A 234 -16.42 -7.28 4.36
N MET A 235 -15.20 -7.44 4.88
CA MET A 235 -14.80 -6.82 6.15
C MET A 235 -14.90 -5.30 6.08
N GLN A 236 -14.50 -4.69 4.97
CA GLN A 236 -14.57 -3.24 4.78
C GLN A 236 -16.02 -2.74 4.77
N PHE A 237 -16.91 -3.46 4.08
CA PHE A 237 -18.33 -3.14 4.03
C PHE A 237 -19.00 -3.26 5.40
N VAL A 238 -18.77 -4.35 6.12
CA VAL A 238 -19.27 -4.56 7.49
C VAL A 238 -18.79 -3.43 8.42
N THR A 239 -17.50 -3.08 8.34
CA THR A 239 -16.94 -1.99 9.17
C THR A 239 -17.57 -0.64 8.83
N MET A 240 -17.83 -0.37 7.54
CA MET A 240 -18.48 0.85 7.10
C MET A 240 -19.93 0.93 7.60
N LEU A 241 -20.70 -0.15 7.47
CA LEU A 241 -22.07 -0.22 7.99
C LEU A 241 -22.11 0.00 9.50
N TYR A 242 -21.16 -0.58 10.25
CA TYR A 242 -21.05 -0.34 11.68
C TYR A 242 -20.74 1.12 12.01
N CYS A 243 -19.81 1.76 11.27
CA CYS A 243 -19.53 3.19 11.42
C CYS A 243 -20.78 4.05 11.20
N VAL A 244 -21.56 3.75 10.16
CA VAL A 244 -22.83 4.45 9.86
C VAL A 244 -23.85 4.22 10.97
N TYR A 245 -24.01 2.98 11.46
CA TYR A 245 -24.90 2.65 12.57
C TYR A 245 -24.56 3.46 13.84
N VAL A 246 -23.29 3.48 14.24
CA VAL A 246 -22.85 4.23 15.42
C VAL A 246 -23.02 5.74 15.23
N TYR A 247 -22.75 6.25 14.04
CA TYR A 247 -22.99 7.65 13.71
C TYR A 247 -24.46 8.03 13.88
N VAL A 248 -25.37 7.28 13.25
CA VAL A 248 -26.82 7.48 13.36
C VAL A 248 -27.24 7.45 14.83
N LYS A 249 -26.83 6.41 15.58
CA LYS A 249 -27.13 6.30 17.02
C LYS A 249 -26.61 7.50 17.80
N SER A 250 -25.41 8.01 17.50
CA SER A 250 -24.81 9.15 18.20
C SER A 250 -25.54 10.49 17.96
N VAL A 251 -26.20 10.63 16.81
CA VAL A 251 -27.01 11.80 16.45
C VAL A 251 -28.37 11.76 17.16
N TYR A 252 -28.99 10.57 17.25
CA TYR A 252 -30.26 10.38 17.94
C TYR A 252 -30.13 10.34 19.48
N ASP A 253 -28.93 10.10 20.00
CA ASP A 253 -28.66 10.14 21.45
C ASP A 253 -28.70 11.61 21.94
N GLN A 254 -29.91 12.14 22.17
CA GLN A 254 -30.16 13.48 22.75
C GLN A 254 -30.19 13.47 24.29
N GLY A 255 -29.61 12.47 24.94
CA GLY A 255 -29.52 12.45 26.40
C GLY A 255 -28.70 13.64 26.93
N PRO A 256 -29.21 14.41 27.90
CA PRO A 256 -28.40 15.43 28.56
C PRO A 256 -27.17 14.74 29.14
N SER A 257 -26.00 15.35 28.95
CA SER A 257 -24.80 14.92 29.66
C SER A 257 -25.13 15.08 31.13
N THR A 258 -25.38 14.00 31.86
CA THR A 258 -25.58 14.08 33.29
C THR A 258 -24.25 14.50 33.89
N THR A 259 -24.10 15.80 34.07
CA THR A 259 -23.15 16.40 35.01
C THR A 259 -23.63 16.01 36.41
N SER A 260 -23.49 14.73 36.76
CA SER A 260 -23.70 14.30 38.13
C SER A 260 -22.46 14.73 38.90
N SER A 261 -22.56 15.86 39.59
CA SER A 261 -21.63 16.35 40.61
C SER A 261 -21.66 15.48 41.88
N GLY A 262 -21.68 14.16 41.72
CA GLY A 262 -21.60 13.18 42.79
C GLY A 262 -20.23 12.49 42.77
N PRO A 263 -19.64 12.19 43.94
CA PRO A 263 -18.37 11.48 44.00
C PRO A 263 -18.48 10.13 43.28
N PRO A 264 -17.41 9.67 42.60
CA PRO A 264 -17.47 8.47 41.77
C PRO A 264 -17.68 7.25 42.67
N SER A 265 -18.87 6.65 42.60
CA SER A 265 -19.11 5.32 43.14
C SER A 265 -18.42 4.32 42.22
N TYR A 266 -17.41 3.65 42.79
CA TYR A 266 -16.62 2.61 42.13
C TYR A 266 -17.48 1.36 41.98
N SER A 267 -18.26 1.26 40.90
CA SER A 267 -18.86 0.00 40.48
C SER A 267 -18.08 -0.55 39.29
N THR A 268 -17.53 -1.75 39.47
CA THR A 268 -16.94 -2.60 38.42
C THR A 268 -18.04 -3.10 37.49
N SER A 269 -18.64 -2.20 36.72
CA SER A 269 -19.49 -2.54 35.59
C SER A 269 -18.79 -2.18 34.29
N VAL A 270 -18.91 -3.06 33.31
CA VAL A 270 -18.54 -2.83 31.92
C VAL A 270 -19.24 -1.55 31.49
N ARG A 271 -18.52 -0.42 31.49
CA ARG A 271 -19.07 0.87 31.06
C ARG A 271 -19.41 0.73 29.58
N THR A 272 -20.69 0.57 29.29
CA THR A 272 -21.21 0.75 27.93
C THR A 272 -20.90 2.19 27.54
N LEU A 273 -19.96 2.37 26.62
CA LEU A 273 -19.60 3.70 26.12
C LEU A 273 -20.87 4.34 25.54
N THR A 274 -21.13 5.59 25.91
CA THR A 274 -22.22 6.37 25.28
C THR A 274 -21.96 6.46 23.79
N ALA A 275 -23.01 6.45 22.95
CA ALA A 275 -22.85 6.42 21.49
C ALA A 275 -22.01 7.60 20.96
N ARG A 276 -22.08 8.75 21.64
CA ARG A 276 -21.23 9.93 21.36
C ARG A 276 -19.74 9.71 21.67
N GLN A 277 -19.41 9.01 22.76
CA GLN A 277 -18.02 8.68 23.09
C GLN A 277 -17.45 7.68 22.08
N ALA A 278 -18.24 6.68 21.68
CA ALA A 278 -17.88 5.75 20.61
C ALA A 278 -17.67 6.49 19.28
N TYR A 279 -18.57 7.38 18.88
CA TYR A 279 -18.44 8.18 17.65
C TYR A 279 -17.18 9.07 17.64
N ARG A 280 -16.86 9.78 18.74
CA ARG A 280 -15.64 10.60 18.82
C ARG A 280 -14.36 9.77 18.63
N ARG A 281 -14.33 8.54 19.15
CA ARG A 281 -13.23 7.60 18.96
C ARG A 281 -13.16 7.15 17.50
N ILE A 282 -14.27 6.67 16.94
CA ILE A 282 -14.35 6.22 15.54
C ILE A 282 -13.91 7.33 14.59
N ARG A 283 -14.34 8.57 14.82
CA ARG A 283 -13.92 9.72 14.02
C ARG A 283 -12.39 9.90 14.01
N ARG A 284 -11.72 9.78 15.16
CA ARG A 284 -10.25 9.86 15.24
C ARG A 284 -9.57 8.70 14.50
N VAL A 285 -10.07 7.48 14.66
CA VAL A 285 -9.52 6.30 13.97
C VAL A 285 -9.68 6.44 12.46
N PHE A 286 -10.85 6.89 12.01
CA PHE A 286 -11.14 7.14 10.60
C PHE A 286 -10.25 8.26 10.04
N GLU A 287 -10.07 9.37 10.75
CA GLU A 287 -9.20 10.47 10.32
C GLU A 287 -7.74 10.03 10.14
N LEU A 288 -7.28 9.07 10.95
CA LEU A 288 -5.94 8.49 10.82
C LEU A 288 -5.83 7.50 9.66
N GLN A 289 -6.88 6.71 9.41
CA GLN A 289 -6.85 5.56 8.49
C GLN A 289 -7.53 5.75 7.13
N TRP A 290 -8.31 6.83 6.92
CA TRP A 290 -9.14 6.99 5.72
C TRP A 290 -8.32 6.92 4.42
N ARG A 291 -7.13 7.54 4.39
CA ARG A 291 -6.19 7.46 3.25
C ARG A 291 -5.84 6.02 2.91
N GLY A 292 -5.62 5.20 3.95
CA GLY A 292 -5.35 3.78 3.82
C GLY A 292 -6.55 3.00 3.32
N VAL A 293 -7.73 3.27 3.88
CA VAL A 293 -9.00 2.63 3.48
C VAL A 293 -9.34 2.95 2.03
N THR A 294 -9.19 4.21 1.60
CA THR A 294 -9.41 4.61 0.20
C THR A 294 -8.48 3.87 -0.74
N LEU A 295 -7.19 3.75 -0.40
CA LEU A 295 -6.24 3.01 -1.25
C LEU A 295 -6.62 1.54 -1.35
N VAL A 296 -7.01 0.91 -0.24
CA VAL A 296 -7.47 -0.49 -0.23
C VAL A 296 -8.69 -0.69 -1.12
N LEU A 297 -9.67 0.22 -1.08
CA LEU A 297 -10.84 0.15 -1.96
C LEU A 297 -10.44 0.24 -3.44
N VAL A 298 -9.57 1.17 -3.81
CA VAL A 298 -9.05 1.29 -5.18
C VAL A 298 -8.39 -0.01 -5.64
N ILE A 299 -7.55 -0.60 -4.78
CA ILE A 299 -6.80 -1.83 -5.10
C ILE A 299 -7.72 -3.03 -5.23
N VAL A 300 -8.65 -3.21 -4.30
CA VAL A 300 -9.63 -4.32 -4.33
C VAL A 300 -10.52 -4.21 -5.57
N THR A 301 -11.01 -3.01 -5.91
CA THR A 301 -11.78 -2.79 -7.13
C THR A 301 -10.98 -3.15 -8.38
N ASN A 302 -9.73 -2.67 -8.46
CA ASN A 302 -8.83 -2.99 -9.57
C ASN A 302 -8.59 -4.50 -9.69
N VAL A 303 -8.28 -5.18 -8.59
CA VAL A 303 -8.02 -6.62 -8.58
C VAL A 303 -9.24 -7.41 -9.03
N ILE A 304 -10.45 -7.09 -8.52
CA ILE A 304 -11.68 -7.75 -8.95
C ILE A 304 -11.91 -7.55 -10.46
N PHE A 305 -11.71 -6.31 -10.95
CA PHE A 305 -11.84 -6.00 -12.36
C PHE A 305 -10.85 -6.81 -13.23
N PHE A 306 -9.56 -6.84 -12.85
CA PHE A 306 -8.54 -7.58 -13.57
C PHE A 306 -8.82 -9.08 -13.57
N SER A 307 -9.12 -9.66 -12.40
CA SER A 307 -9.45 -11.09 -12.30
C SER A 307 -10.62 -11.46 -13.21
N VAL A 308 -11.69 -10.67 -13.24
CA VAL A 308 -12.83 -10.96 -14.12
C VAL A 308 -12.45 -10.88 -15.60
N VAL A 309 -11.68 -9.88 -16.00
CA VAL A 309 -11.25 -9.72 -17.40
C VAL A 309 -10.34 -10.88 -17.82
N PHE A 310 -9.31 -11.20 -17.04
CA PHE A 310 -8.35 -12.25 -17.39
C PHE A 310 -8.96 -13.66 -17.30
N ILE A 311 -9.77 -13.97 -16.29
CA ILE A 311 -10.46 -15.27 -16.21
C ILE A 311 -11.40 -15.45 -17.40
N ARG A 312 -12.16 -14.42 -17.80
CA ARG A 312 -13.05 -14.52 -18.97
C ARG A 312 -12.26 -14.71 -20.26
N MET A 313 -11.18 -13.96 -20.43
CA MET A 313 -10.32 -14.09 -21.59
C MET A 313 -9.68 -15.48 -21.68
N ASP A 314 -9.11 -15.98 -20.58
CA ASP A 314 -8.53 -17.32 -20.53
C ASP A 314 -9.58 -18.39 -20.84
N ASN A 315 -10.80 -18.28 -20.27
CA ASN A 315 -11.90 -19.20 -20.55
C ASN A 315 -12.38 -19.18 -22.01
N HIS A 316 -12.20 -18.08 -22.74
CA HIS A 316 -12.54 -17.98 -24.16
C HIS A 316 -11.42 -18.52 -25.06
N LEU A 317 -10.17 -18.52 -24.58
CA LEU A 317 -9.00 -18.97 -25.33
C LEU A 317 -8.64 -20.43 -25.09
N THR A 318 -9.25 -21.10 -24.12
CA THR A 318 -9.07 -22.55 -23.91
C THR A 318 -9.61 -23.33 -25.10
N ALA A 319 -8.83 -24.30 -25.59
CA ALA A 319 -9.20 -25.17 -26.70
C ALA A 319 -10.33 -26.13 -26.28
N THR A 320 -11.57 -25.66 -26.42
CA THR A 320 -12.79 -26.44 -26.21
C THR A 320 -13.63 -26.40 -27.48
N ALA A 321 -14.41 -27.45 -27.75
CA ALA A 321 -15.25 -27.51 -28.95
C ALA A 321 -16.17 -26.29 -29.10
N ALA A 322 -16.71 -25.77 -27.99
CA ALA A 322 -17.56 -24.57 -27.98
C ALA A 322 -16.79 -23.29 -28.32
N ASN A 323 -15.55 -23.15 -27.84
CA ASN A 323 -14.70 -22.00 -28.16
C ASN A 323 -14.20 -22.06 -29.61
N LEU A 324 -13.94 -23.26 -30.13
CA LEU A 324 -13.60 -23.46 -31.54
C LEU A 324 -14.75 -23.06 -32.47
N GLU A 325 -15.99 -23.43 -32.13
CA GLU A 325 -17.18 -23.00 -32.87
C GLU A 325 -17.33 -21.47 -32.85
N ARG A 326 -17.10 -20.84 -31.70
CA ARG A 326 -17.11 -19.38 -31.57
C ARG A 326 -15.96 -18.71 -32.33
N GLY A 327 -14.81 -19.37 -32.40
CA GLY A 327 -13.59 -18.92 -33.09
C GLY A 327 -13.64 -19.05 -34.60
N ALA A 328 -14.49 -19.94 -35.11
CA ALA A 328 -14.55 -20.31 -36.51
C ALA A 328 -14.76 -19.13 -37.47
N PRO A 329 -15.65 -18.14 -37.21
CA PRO A 329 -15.82 -17.00 -38.11
C PRO A 329 -14.54 -16.17 -38.26
N TRP A 330 -13.84 -15.94 -37.15
CA TRP A 330 -12.58 -15.20 -37.14
C TRP A 330 -11.47 -15.96 -37.88
N LEU A 331 -11.31 -17.26 -37.58
CA LEU A 331 -10.32 -18.11 -38.24
C LEU A 331 -10.60 -18.24 -39.74
N ALA A 332 -11.87 -18.40 -40.13
CA ALA A 332 -12.28 -18.46 -41.53
C ALA A 332 -12.00 -17.15 -42.26
N CYS A 333 -12.26 -16.00 -41.62
CA CYS A 333 -11.92 -14.70 -42.18
C CYS A 333 -10.41 -14.59 -42.47
N LEU A 334 -9.55 -15.06 -41.55
CA LEU A 334 -8.09 -15.03 -41.74
C LEU A 334 -7.65 -15.89 -42.93
N VAL A 335 -8.28 -17.05 -43.15
CA VAL A 335 -8.02 -17.90 -44.33
C VAL A 335 -8.48 -17.21 -45.62
N LEU A 336 -9.72 -16.69 -45.64
CA LEU A 336 -10.32 -16.08 -46.83
C LEU A 336 -9.55 -14.82 -47.28
N THR A 337 -9.03 -14.06 -46.32
CA THR A 337 -8.26 -12.84 -46.58
C THR A 337 -6.76 -13.08 -46.73
N GLN A 338 -6.32 -14.35 -46.74
CA GLN A 338 -4.92 -14.75 -46.82
C GLN A 338 -4.03 -14.07 -45.75
N GLY A 339 -4.59 -13.81 -44.57
CA GLY A 339 -3.89 -13.20 -43.45
C GLY A 339 -3.99 -11.67 -43.34
N ASP A 340 -4.91 -11.02 -44.06
CA ASP A 340 -5.20 -9.59 -43.80
C ASP A 340 -6.01 -9.42 -42.50
N LYS A 341 -5.27 -9.29 -41.40
CA LYS A 341 -5.77 -9.11 -40.04
C LYS A 341 -6.83 -8.00 -39.92
N ARG A 342 -6.69 -6.92 -40.71
CA ARG A 342 -7.53 -5.71 -40.56
C ARG A 342 -8.99 -5.95 -40.90
N GLN A 343 -9.25 -6.84 -41.84
CA GLN A 343 -10.60 -7.18 -42.27
C GLN A 343 -11.31 -8.10 -41.26
N CYS A 344 -10.56 -8.76 -40.39
CA CYS A 344 -11.06 -9.78 -39.45
C CYS A 344 -11.16 -9.28 -38.00
N PHE A 345 -10.88 -8.01 -37.73
CA PHE A 345 -10.98 -7.46 -36.36
C PHE A 345 -12.40 -7.39 -35.81
N SER A 346 -13.43 -7.31 -36.68
CA SER A 346 -14.84 -7.37 -36.23
C SER A 346 -15.13 -8.71 -35.57
N GLU A 347 -14.75 -9.81 -36.23
CA GLU A 347 -14.98 -11.17 -35.75
C GLU A 347 -14.15 -11.49 -34.49
N ALA A 348 -12.95 -10.90 -34.38
CA ALA A 348 -12.10 -11.06 -33.20
C ALA A 348 -12.73 -10.43 -31.93
N SER A 349 -13.58 -9.41 -32.09
CA SER A 349 -14.15 -8.66 -30.96
C SER A 349 -15.18 -9.44 -30.14
N ASP A 350 -15.78 -10.48 -30.73
CA ASP A 350 -16.70 -11.39 -30.03
C ASP A 350 -15.98 -12.49 -29.24
N LEU A 351 -14.71 -12.72 -29.55
CA LEU A 351 -13.86 -13.75 -28.93
C LEU A 351 -13.05 -13.21 -27.76
N LEU A 352 -12.34 -12.11 -27.99
CA LEU A 352 -11.41 -11.53 -27.04
C LEU A 352 -11.95 -10.23 -26.44
N PRO A 353 -11.52 -9.84 -25.21
CA PRO A 353 -11.87 -8.53 -24.66
C PRO A 353 -11.45 -7.43 -25.61
N ASN A 354 -12.32 -6.43 -25.81
CA ASN A 354 -12.02 -5.27 -26.65
C ASN A 354 -10.67 -4.63 -26.27
N LYS A 355 -9.97 -4.09 -27.28
CA LYS A 355 -8.68 -3.41 -27.11
C LYS A 355 -8.71 -2.34 -26.01
N ALA A 356 -9.82 -1.61 -25.89
CA ALA A 356 -10.02 -0.60 -24.86
C ALA A 356 -9.98 -1.19 -23.44
N THR A 357 -10.56 -2.37 -23.23
CA THR A 357 -10.54 -3.08 -21.95
C THR A 357 -9.12 -3.47 -21.59
N LEU A 358 -8.35 -4.05 -22.53
CA LEU A 358 -6.97 -4.45 -22.29
C LEU A 358 -6.08 -3.24 -22.00
N LEU A 359 -6.25 -2.14 -22.73
CA LEU A 359 -5.55 -0.89 -22.44
C LEU A 359 -5.94 -0.30 -21.08
N ALA A 360 -7.23 -0.33 -20.73
CA ALA A 360 -7.72 0.15 -19.45
C ALA A 360 -7.10 -0.65 -18.29
N VAL A 361 -7.00 -1.97 -18.42
CA VAL A 361 -6.29 -2.82 -17.43
C VAL A 361 -4.85 -2.34 -17.27
N LEU A 362 -4.08 -2.22 -18.35
CA LEU A 362 -2.68 -1.81 -18.29
C LEU A 362 -2.49 -0.41 -17.66
N ILE A 363 -3.34 0.56 -18.02
CA ILE A 363 -3.31 1.91 -17.45
C ILE A 363 -3.69 1.89 -15.97
N LEU A 364 -4.72 1.13 -15.59
CA LEU A 364 -5.13 1.01 -14.19
C LEU A 364 -4.03 0.38 -13.33
N LEU A 365 -3.30 -0.62 -13.85
CA LEU A 365 -2.14 -1.18 -13.16
C LEU A 365 -1.02 -0.14 -12.99
N ALA A 366 -0.63 0.56 -14.05
CA ALA A 366 0.44 1.56 -14.01
C ALA A 366 0.09 2.84 -13.21
N THR A 367 -1.20 3.09 -12.98
CA THR A 367 -1.65 4.24 -12.17
C THR A 367 -1.83 3.90 -10.69
N VAL A 368 -1.57 2.65 -10.27
CA VAL A 368 -1.59 2.27 -8.85
C VAL A 368 -0.54 3.07 -8.06
N GLY A 369 0.68 3.26 -8.59
CA GLY A 369 1.70 4.10 -7.96
C GLY A 369 1.27 5.55 -7.77
N PHE A 370 0.53 6.10 -8.73
CA PHE A 370 -0.02 7.45 -8.61
C PHE A 370 -0.99 7.56 -7.42
N TRP A 371 -1.95 6.64 -7.29
CA TRP A 371 -2.90 6.64 -6.16
C TRP A 371 -2.21 6.46 -4.82
N ASN A 372 -1.19 5.60 -4.76
CA ASN A 372 -0.37 5.43 -3.56
C ASN A 372 0.32 6.74 -3.17
N PHE A 373 0.92 7.45 -4.14
CA PHE A 373 1.50 8.75 -3.88
C PHE A 373 0.47 9.76 -3.37
N VAL A 374 -0.64 9.95 -4.09
CA VAL A 374 -1.68 10.94 -3.72
C VAL A 374 -2.23 10.68 -2.32
N LEU A 375 -2.46 9.41 -1.96
CA LEU A 375 -3.07 9.06 -0.68
C LEU A 375 -2.05 9.08 0.47
N TYR A 376 -0.80 8.70 0.26
CA TYR A 376 0.22 8.65 1.34
C TYR A 376 1.09 9.88 1.44
N ALA A 377 1.25 10.67 0.38
CA ALA A 377 1.92 11.96 0.44
C ALA A 377 1.09 12.91 1.31
N ARG A 378 1.61 13.24 2.49
CA ARG A 378 1.04 14.24 3.39
C ARG A 378 1.78 15.57 3.21
N PRO A 379 1.10 16.72 3.26
CA PRO A 379 1.76 18.03 3.24
C PRO A 379 2.90 18.15 4.29
N SER A 380 2.74 17.50 5.43
CA SER A 380 3.75 17.41 6.49
C SER A 380 5.08 16.80 6.05
N ILE A 381 5.07 15.88 5.07
CA ILE A 381 6.30 15.28 4.53
C ILE A 381 7.12 16.35 3.79
N PHE A 382 6.46 17.18 2.98
CA PHE A 382 7.13 18.26 2.25
C PHE A 382 7.69 19.33 3.19
N LEU A 383 6.94 19.67 4.25
CA LEU A 383 7.45 20.56 5.31
C LEU A 383 8.67 19.97 6.02
N GLY A 384 8.67 18.67 6.30
CA GLY A 384 9.82 17.98 6.89
C GLY A 384 11.06 17.99 5.99
N TRP A 385 10.88 17.85 4.67
CA TRP A 385 11.97 18.04 3.72
C TRP A 385 12.45 19.49 3.67
N ALA A 386 11.54 20.48 3.66
CA ALA A 386 11.89 21.89 3.67
C ALA A 386 12.69 22.28 4.94
N GLU A 387 12.25 21.85 6.12
CA GLU A 387 12.99 22.05 7.39
C GLU A 387 14.38 21.41 7.33
N ARG A 388 14.48 20.20 6.76
CA ARG A 388 15.75 19.49 6.61
C ARG A 388 16.71 20.19 5.66
N PHE A 389 16.24 20.68 4.51
CA PHE A 389 17.08 21.43 3.59
C PHE A 389 17.47 22.80 4.16
N GLN A 390 16.55 23.48 4.85
CA GLN A 390 16.84 24.76 5.51
C GLN A 390 17.87 24.61 6.64
N SER A 391 17.79 23.56 7.46
CA SER A 391 18.77 23.29 8.51
C SER A 391 20.15 22.83 7.99
N GLN A 392 20.23 22.36 6.74
CA GLN A 392 21.51 22.08 6.08
C GLN A 392 22.13 23.31 5.45
N VAL A 393 21.30 24.26 4.98
CA VAL A 393 21.77 25.53 4.38
C VAL A 393 22.09 26.57 5.46
N SER A 394 21.35 26.59 6.56
CA SER A 394 21.57 27.45 7.71
C SER A 394 22.38 26.70 8.78
N GLN A 395 23.69 26.93 8.85
CA GLN A 395 24.51 26.48 9.98
C GLN A 395 23.95 27.07 11.29
N PRO A 396 23.50 26.26 12.27
CA PRO A 396 22.92 26.81 13.48
C PRO A 396 24.05 27.30 14.41
N HIS A 397 24.15 28.62 14.56
CA HIS A 397 24.91 29.27 15.66
C HIS A 397 24.21 29.14 17.02
N GLU A 398 23.32 28.15 17.19
CA GLU A 398 22.51 28.01 18.39
C GLU A 398 23.02 26.85 19.25
N PHE A 399 23.58 27.20 20.40
CA PHE A 399 24.00 26.27 21.45
C PHE A 399 22.77 25.63 22.10
N VAL A 400 22.16 24.68 21.41
CA VAL A 400 21.15 23.81 22.00
C VAL A 400 21.88 22.84 22.94
N SER A 401 21.67 23.00 24.25
CA SER A 401 22.22 22.12 25.28
C SER A 401 21.96 20.65 24.93
N ALA A 402 22.99 19.81 25.00
CA ALA A 402 22.96 18.40 24.59
C ALA A 402 21.81 17.59 25.23
N ASP A 403 21.26 18.04 26.36
CA ASP A 403 20.11 17.43 27.03
C ASP A 403 18.79 17.56 26.24
N ALA A 404 18.59 18.60 25.45
CA ALA A 404 17.38 18.76 24.64
C ALA A 404 17.33 17.78 23.44
N ARG A 405 18.49 17.29 22.98
CA ARG A 405 18.56 16.20 21.98
C ARG A 405 18.30 14.83 22.59
N ARG A 406 18.44 14.68 23.91
CA ARG A 406 18.30 13.41 24.64
C ARG A 406 16.90 13.10 25.12
N THR A 407 15.99 14.07 25.15
CA THR A 407 14.57 13.80 25.40
C THR A 407 13.91 13.18 24.18
N PRO A 408 13.57 11.89 24.20
CA PRO A 408 12.83 11.26 23.10
C PRO A 408 11.41 11.82 23.12
N ASP A 409 10.92 12.32 21.97
CA ASP A 409 9.53 12.74 21.84
C ASP A 409 8.61 11.53 22.09
N PRO A 410 7.72 11.56 23.10
CA PRO A 410 6.86 10.43 23.47
C PRO A 410 5.98 9.93 22.30
N ARG A 411 5.70 10.77 21.30
CA ARG A 411 4.98 10.37 20.06
C ARG A 411 5.75 9.36 19.21
N THR A 412 7.07 9.30 19.36
CA THR A 412 7.94 8.35 18.63
C THR A 412 7.75 6.93 19.15
N TYR A 413 7.33 6.77 20.42
CA TYR A 413 7.16 5.48 21.08
C TYR A 413 5.75 4.89 20.92
N GLU A 414 4.74 5.75 20.73
CA GLU A 414 3.34 5.33 20.51
C GLU A 414 3.13 4.49 19.23
N MET A 415 4.14 4.40 18.34
CA MET A 415 4.05 3.65 17.08
C MET A 415 4.93 2.39 16.99
N ILE A 416 5.67 1.99 18.04
CA ILE A 416 6.50 0.76 18.01
C ILE A 416 6.01 -0.31 18.99
N SER A 417 5.46 0.03 20.14
CA SER A 417 4.85 -0.96 21.04
C SER A 417 4.12 -0.27 22.18
N GLY A 418 2.86 -0.66 22.41
CA GLY A 418 2.26 -0.57 23.74
C GLY A 418 2.92 -1.60 24.67
N SER A 419 4.21 -1.44 24.95
CA SER A 419 4.95 -2.26 25.92
C SER A 419 5.03 -1.53 27.27
N SER A 420 4.17 -1.97 28.19
CA SER A 420 4.51 -2.24 29.60
C SER A 420 5.54 -1.32 30.27
N LEU A 421 5.18 -0.04 30.48
CA LEU A 421 5.79 0.76 31.55
C LEU A 421 4.84 0.73 32.76
N PRO A 422 5.33 0.46 33.99
CA PRO A 422 4.53 0.72 35.19
C PRO A 422 4.14 2.20 35.18
N PRO A 423 2.96 2.58 35.72
CA PRO A 423 2.42 3.92 35.55
C PRO A 423 3.43 4.92 36.13
N TYR A 424 4.12 5.64 35.25
CA TYR A 424 4.80 6.86 35.63
C TYR A 424 3.69 7.79 36.11
N LYS A 425 3.55 7.89 37.42
CA LYS A 425 2.77 8.94 38.07
C LYS A 425 3.26 10.25 37.46
N THR A 426 2.38 10.93 36.75
CA THR A 426 2.43 12.38 36.67
C THR A 426 2.65 12.90 38.10
N PRO A 427 3.51 13.91 38.33
CA PRO A 427 3.60 14.48 39.67
C PRO A 427 2.21 15.03 40.00
N GLU A 428 1.50 14.36 40.90
CA GLU A 428 0.28 14.89 41.51
C GLU A 428 0.64 16.27 42.04
N ALA A 429 -0.18 17.26 41.71
CA ALA A 429 -0.13 18.54 42.39
C ALA A 429 -0.41 18.26 43.87
N VAL A 430 0.64 18.25 44.69
CA VAL A 430 0.54 18.12 46.14
C VAL A 430 -0.10 19.42 46.65
N VAL A 431 -1.43 19.46 46.64
CA VAL A 431 -2.21 20.39 47.47
C VAL A 431 -2.28 19.75 48.85
N ARG A 432 -1.24 20.00 49.67
CA ARG A 432 -1.29 19.68 51.10
C ARG A 432 -1.98 20.82 51.83
N SER A 433 -3.23 20.60 52.24
CA SER A 433 -3.87 21.39 53.29
C SER A 433 -3.06 21.22 54.60
N PRO A 434 -2.78 22.27 55.36
CA PRO A 434 -2.03 22.15 56.60
C PRO A 434 -2.90 21.52 57.69
N SER A 435 -2.53 20.33 58.18
CA SER A 435 -3.13 19.74 59.37
C SER A 435 -2.37 20.17 60.64
N PRO A 436 -3.06 20.44 61.78
CA PRO A 436 -2.49 21.19 62.92
C PRO A 436 -1.60 20.38 63.87
N ALA A 437 -1.09 19.21 63.46
CA ALA A 437 -0.51 18.22 64.38
C ALA A 437 1.03 18.27 64.51
N ARG A 438 1.69 19.38 64.18
CA ARG A 438 3.17 19.49 64.24
C ARG A 438 3.71 20.72 64.98
N MET A 439 2.96 21.19 65.98
CA MET A 439 3.51 22.05 67.04
C MET A 439 3.40 21.35 68.39
N MET A 440 4.27 20.37 68.66
CA MET A 440 4.73 20.10 70.02
C MET A 440 6.15 19.59 69.95
N GLY A 441 7.02 20.24 70.73
CA GLY A 441 8.46 20.04 70.71
C GLY A 441 8.86 18.65 71.23
N ALA A 442 10.01 18.19 70.75
CA ALA A 442 10.78 17.16 71.41
C ALA A 442 12.25 17.56 71.38
N LYS A 443 12.79 17.70 72.60
CA LYS A 443 14.16 18.05 72.93
C LYS A 443 15.14 16.99 72.41
N SER A 444 16.33 17.45 72.01
CA SER A 444 17.49 16.60 71.74
C SER A 444 18.05 15.99 73.03
N PRO A 445 18.69 14.81 72.94
CA PRO A 445 19.95 14.60 73.66
C PRO A 445 21.09 14.13 72.74
N GLU A 446 22.30 14.42 73.22
CA GLU A 446 23.63 14.27 72.59
C GLU A 446 24.21 12.85 72.59
N ARG A 447 25.30 12.71 71.77
CA ARG A 447 26.35 11.66 71.70
C ARG A 447 25.97 10.33 71.03
N SER A 448 26.74 9.72 70.12
CA SER A 448 28.09 9.99 69.60
C SER A 448 28.43 9.04 68.42
N HIS A 449 29.25 9.54 67.48
CA HIS A 449 30.13 8.84 66.51
C HIS A 449 29.62 8.31 65.15
N HIS A 450 29.99 9.07 64.11
CA HIS A 450 30.56 8.73 62.79
C HIS A 450 29.83 7.78 61.80
N TYR A 451 29.32 8.33 60.69
CA TYR A 451 29.89 8.34 59.33
C TYR A 451 28.79 8.74 58.32
N GLY A 452 29.05 9.75 57.47
CA GLY A 452 28.16 10.09 56.35
C GLY A 452 27.95 11.60 56.17
N ARG A 453 28.59 12.18 55.16
CA ARG A 453 28.52 13.60 54.80
C ARG A 453 27.17 13.89 54.13
N GLU A 454 26.14 14.22 54.90
CA GLU A 454 24.91 14.81 54.36
C GLU A 454 25.20 16.25 53.90
N ALA A 455 25.11 16.50 52.59
CA ALA A 455 25.18 17.83 52.02
C ALA A 455 23.93 18.63 52.43
N ARG A 456 24.02 19.33 53.57
CA ARG A 456 22.98 20.22 54.07
C ARG A 456 22.90 21.45 53.17
N TYR A 457 21.85 21.53 52.34
CA TYR A 457 21.57 22.70 51.52
C TYR A 457 21.34 23.92 52.40
N THR A 458 22.33 24.82 52.43
CA THR A 458 22.26 26.12 53.09
C THR A 458 21.70 27.12 52.09
N ARG A 459 20.52 27.66 52.37
CA ARG A 459 19.93 28.74 51.56
C ARG A 459 20.74 30.02 51.82
N PRO A 460 21.25 30.71 50.79
CA PRO A 460 21.81 32.05 50.96
C PRO A 460 20.73 32.99 51.50
N SER A 461 21.09 33.84 52.47
CA SER A 461 20.18 34.80 53.13
C SER A 461 19.69 35.95 52.23
N MET A 462 19.88 35.85 50.91
CA MET A 462 19.44 36.80 49.90
C MET A 462 18.99 36.05 48.65
N SER A 463 17.84 35.37 48.73
CA SER A 463 17.10 34.89 47.56
C SER A 463 15.69 35.49 47.57
N PHE A 464 15.49 36.56 46.80
CA PHE A 464 14.18 37.17 46.56
C PHE A 464 13.50 36.52 45.37
N SER A 465 13.07 35.28 45.54
CA SER A 465 12.22 34.59 44.56
C SER A 465 11.30 33.60 45.28
N SER A 466 10.43 34.16 46.12
CA SER A 466 9.19 33.48 46.49
C SER A 466 8.13 33.76 45.41
N PRO A 467 7.44 32.73 44.88
CA PRO A 467 6.33 32.95 43.96
C PRO A 467 5.19 33.65 44.73
N ARG A 468 4.87 34.90 44.39
CA ARG A 468 3.63 35.52 44.85
C ARG A 468 2.48 34.98 44.00
N PRO A 469 1.35 34.58 44.62
CA PRO A 469 0.14 34.23 43.87
C PRO A 469 -0.36 35.47 43.12
N PRO A 470 -0.98 35.31 41.93
CA PRO A 470 -1.47 36.45 41.16
C PRO A 470 -2.63 37.12 41.90
N SER A 471 -2.37 38.30 42.45
CA SER A 471 -3.41 39.19 42.94
C SER A 471 -4.14 39.81 41.74
N SER A 472 -5.37 39.34 41.53
CA SER A 472 -6.35 40.01 40.69
C SER A 472 -6.64 41.41 41.26
N LEU A 473 -6.37 42.46 40.48
CA LEU A 473 -7.25 43.63 40.26
C LEU A 473 -6.48 44.82 39.64
N GLN A 474 -7.00 45.27 38.50
CA GLN A 474 -6.99 46.63 37.95
C GLN A 474 -5.66 47.32 37.59
N GLY A 475 -5.42 47.39 36.27
CA GLY A 475 -5.16 48.66 35.59
C GLY A 475 -3.75 49.26 35.66
N GLN A 476 -2.79 48.66 34.94
CA GLN A 476 -1.74 49.40 34.20
C GLN A 476 -0.94 48.42 33.34
N GLU A 477 -0.84 48.71 32.05
CA GLU A 477 0.02 48.01 31.09
C GLU A 477 1.47 47.96 31.60
N ARG A 478 2.01 46.76 31.81
CA ARG A 478 3.45 46.55 31.88
C ARG A 478 3.92 46.20 30.49
N ASP A 479 4.37 47.21 29.76
CA ASP A 479 5.12 47.01 28.52
C ASP A 479 6.37 46.20 28.80
N TRP A 480 6.55 45.14 28.02
CA TRP A 480 7.74 44.31 28.04
C TRP A 480 8.82 45.00 27.19
N ASP A 481 9.95 45.34 27.81
CA ASP A 481 11.07 46.03 27.15
C ASP A 481 12.06 45.02 26.55
N PRO A 482 12.16 44.92 25.21
CA PRO A 482 13.09 44.02 24.54
C PRO A 482 14.56 44.38 24.76
N THR A 483 14.89 45.61 25.17
CA THR A 483 16.29 46.04 25.35
C THR A 483 16.92 45.55 26.66
N ALA A 484 16.09 45.13 27.62
CA ALA A 484 16.54 44.51 28.87
C ALA A 484 16.99 43.05 28.71
N THR A 485 16.78 42.47 27.53
CA THR A 485 17.18 41.10 27.19
C THR A 485 18.12 41.17 25.99
N TYR A 486 19.21 40.39 25.96
CA TYR A 486 20.12 40.30 24.80
C TYR A 486 19.49 39.62 23.57
N ALA A 487 18.18 39.78 23.37
CA ALA A 487 17.42 39.26 22.24
C ALA A 487 17.36 40.31 21.12
N PRO A 488 17.62 39.95 19.86
CA PRO A 488 17.55 40.90 18.75
C PRO A 488 16.08 41.33 18.53
N SER A 489 15.87 42.64 18.31
CA SER A 489 14.54 43.21 18.06
C SER A 489 14.04 42.88 16.65
N HIS A 490 12.77 42.52 16.55
CA HIS A 490 12.12 42.18 15.28
C HIS A 490 11.82 43.47 14.50
N SER A 491 12.55 43.72 13.41
CA SER A 491 12.30 44.85 12.50
C SER A 491 10.93 44.68 11.81
N GLN A 492 10.00 45.58 12.11
CA GLN A 492 8.70 45.72 11.48
C GLN A 492 8.89 46.29 10.06
N LYS A 493 8.66 45.49 9.02
CA LYS A 493 8.55 46.01 7.64
C LYS A 493 7.15 46.60 7.45
N GLY A 494 7.11 47.90 7.25
CA GLY A 494 5.91 48.66 6.96
C GLY A 494 5.36 48.40 5.55
N SER A 495 4.03 48.52 5.48
CA SER A 495 3.21 48.79 4.30
C SER A 495 3.77 49.95 3.47
N ILE A 496 3.96 49.74 2.16
CA ILE A 496 3.20 50.32 1.02
C ILE A 496 3.33 49.31 -0.14
#